data_AF-A0A0A1SG25-F1
#
_entry.id   AF-A0A0A1SG25-F1
#
_cell.length_a   1.000
_cell.length_b   1.000
_cell.length_c   1.000
_cell.angle_alpha   90.00
_cell.angle_beta   90.00
_cell.angle_gamma   90.00
#
_symmetry.space_group_name_H-M   'P 1'
#
loop_
_entity.id
_entity.type
_entity.pdbx_description
1 polymer ?
#
loop_
_entity_poly.entity_id
_entity_poly.type
_entity_poly.pdbx_seq_one_letter_code
_entity_poly.pdbx_strand_id
1 'polypeptide(L)'
;MGNNIKVLNESYQLLLKAEDMLKSNFDYESNIKNTFLDEENELIVLEDNLGRYIQYDVYDCYTALIKVSKLYSNAELHKICKRLKEISIKAEMIH
;
A
#
# COMPACT_ATOMS: atom_id res chain seq x y z
N MET A 1 -24.36 0.97 -5.17
CA MET A 1 -23.97 1.93 -4.11
C MET A 1 -23.40 1.28 -2.85
N GLY A 2 -23.99 0.21 -2.31
CA GLY A 2 -23.52 -0.40 -1.04
C GLY A 2 -22.09 -0.95 -1.03
N ASN A 3 -21.60 -1.54 -2.13
CA ASN A 3 -20.22 -2.04 -2.21
C ASN A 3 -19.17 -0.90 -2.24
N ASN A 4 -19.44 0.19 -2.95
CA ASN A 4 -18.50 1.31 -3.04
C ASN A 4 -18.30 1.99 -1.69
N ILE A 5 -19.37 2.14 -0.89
CA ILE A 5 -19.29 2.69 0.48
C ILE A 5 -18.46 1.78 1.40
N LYS A 6 -18.59 0.46 1.27
CA LYS A 6 -17.79 -0.51 2.04
C LYS A 6 -16.30 -0.41 1.71
N VAL A 7 -15.97 -0.37 0.42
CA VAL A 7 -14.58 -0.22 -0.05
C VAL A 7 -14.00 1.12 0.39
N LEU A 8 -14.78 2.20 0.32
CA LEU A 8 -14.34 3.52 0.78
C LEU A 8 -14.04 3.53 2.28
N ASN A 9 -14.90 2.88 3.08
CA ASN A 9 -14.70 2.75 4.52
C ASN A 9 -13.49 1.87 4.84
N GLU A 10 -13.29 0.75 4.13
CA GLU A 10 -12.08 -0.09 4.26
C GLU A 10 -10.83 0.74 3.99
N SER A 11 -10.77 1.46 2.88
CA SER A 11 -9.64 2.32 2.54
C SER A 11 -9.39 3.40 3.60
N TYR A 12 -10.46 4.03 4.12
CA TYR A 12 -10.35 5.04 5.15
C TYR A 12 -9.76 4.49 6.46
N GLN A 13 -10.24 3.33 6.94
CA GLN A 13 -9.71 2.70 8.15
C GLN A 13 -8.25 2.26 7.98
N LEU A 14 -7.89 1.76 6.81
CA LEU A 14 -6.52 1.39 6.47
C LEU A 14 -5.58 2.60 6.49
N LEU A 15 -6.03 3.76 5.98
CA LEU A 15 -5.26 5.00 6.01
C LEU A 15 -5.07 5.52 7.44
N LEU A 16 -6.11 5.51 8.28
CA LEU A 16 -5.99 5.89 9.69
C LEU A 16 -4.99 5.00 10.42
N LYS A 17 -5.07 3.68 10.21
CA LYS A 17 -4.14 2.73 10.83
C LYS A 17 -2.70 2.98 10.37
N ALA A 18 -2.49 3.24 9.08
CA ALA A 18 -1.16 3.59 8.56
C ALA A 18 -0.64 4.89 9.19
N GLU A 19 -1.49 5.91 9.31
CA GLU A 19 -1.12 7.18 9.95
C GLU A 19 -0.75 7.00 11.42
N ASP A 20 -1.53 6.23 12.18
CA ASP A 20 -1.24 5.93 13.59
C ASP A 20 0.07 5.16 13.75
N MET A 21 0.31 4.15 12.88
CA MET A 21 1.57 3.40 12.87
C MET A 21 2.76 4.28 12.49
N LEU A 22 2.58 5.24 11.60
CA LEU A 22 3.62 6.20 11.27
C LEU A 22 3.84 7.12 12.47
N LYS A 23 2.80 7.74 13.05
CA LYS A 23 2.95 8.61 14.22
C LYS A 23 3.57 7.91 15.43
N SER A 24 3.19 6.67 15.71
CA SER A 24 3.71 5.91 16.86
C SER A 24 5.17 5.46 16.69
N ASN A 25 5.62 5.27 15.44
CA ASN A 25 6.99 4.87 15.13
C ASN A 25 7.90 6.05 14.73
N PHE A 26 7.35 7.25 14.51
CA PHE A 26 8.07 8.43 13.99
C PHE A 26 8.26 9.54 15.02
N ASP A 27 8.35 9.21 16.31
CA ASP A 27 8.93 10.10 17.31
C ASP A 27 10.48 10.09 17.15
N TYR A 28 10.94 10.70 16.05
CA TYR A 28 12.28 11.19 15.67
C TYR A 28 13.60 10.49 16.08
N GLU A 29 13.63 9.33 16.72
CA GLU A 29 14.89 8.62 17.01
C GLU A 29 14.76 7.11 16.80
N SER A 30 15.77 6.54 16.14
CA SER A 30 16.17 5.12 16.19
C SER A 30 15.31 4.04 15.48
N ASN A 31 15.72 3.74 14.24
CA ASN A 31 15.88 2.38 13.63
C ASN A 31 15.54 2.35 12.14
N ILE A 32 16.19 3.20 11.34
CA ILE A 32 16.28 2.95 9.89
C ILE A 32 17.17 1.71 9.74
N LYS A 33 16.58 0.55 9.50
CA LYS A 33 17.33 -0.65 9.16
C LYS A 33 17.67 -0.58 7.68
N ASN A 34 18.95 -0.79 7.32
CA ASN A 34 19.41 -1.01 5.95
C ASN A 34 18.97 -2.41 5.43
N THR A 35 17.72 -2.80 5.68
CA THR A 35 17.13 -4.02 5.15
C THR A 35 16.08 -3.61 4.14
N PHE A 36 16.42 -3.81 2.86
CA PHE A 36 15.48 -3.68 1.76
C PHE A 36 14.39 -4.74 1.93
N LEU A 37 13.13 -4.35 1.70
CA LEU A 37 12.06 -5.31 1.47
C LEU A 37 12.40 -6.12 0.22
N ASP A 38 12.09 -7.41 0.25
CA ASP A 38 12.22 -8.32 -0.88
C ASP A 38 11.43 -7.76 -2.07
N GLU A 39 12.08 -7.53 -3.22
CA GLU A 39 11.52 -6.84 -4.39
C GLU A 39 10.24 -7.54 -4.90
N GLU A 40 10.12 -8.86 -4.72
CA GLU A 40 8.94 -9.63 -5.09
C GLU A 40 7.69 -9.25 -4.27
N ASN A 41 7.86 -8.76 -3.04
CA ASN A 41 6.73 -8.34 -2.21
C ASN A 41 6.22 -6.94 -2.58
N GLU A 42 7.07 -6.11 -3.21
CA GLU A 42 6.73 -4.74 -3.63
C GLU A 42 5.88 -4.67 -4.90
N LEU A 43 5.65 -5.82 -5.55
CA LEU A 43 4.89 -5.90 -6.78
C LEU A 43 3.52 -6.54 -6.57
N ILE A 44 2.54 -6.02 -7.33
CA ILE A 44 1.25 -6.65 -7.56
C ILE A 44 1.20 -6.99 -9.05
N VAL A 45 0.99 -8.27 -9.36
CA VAL A 45 0.83 -8.74 -10.74
C VAL A 45 -0.62 -9.16 -10.94
N LEU A 46 -1.27 -8.58 -11.95
CA LEU A 46 -2.65 -8.89 -12.31
C LEU A 46 -2.74 -9.22 -13.79
N GLU A 47 -3.58 -10.19 -14.13
CA GLU A 47 -3.91 -10.54 -15.51
C GLU A 47 -5.08 -9.66 -15.97
N ASP A 48 -4.93 -9.02 -17.14
CA ASP A 48 -5.99 -8.24 -17.77
C ASP A 48 -7.00 -9.13 -18.52
N ASN A 49 -8.09 -8.53 -19.01
CA ASN A 49 -9.14 -9.25 -19.73
C ASN A 49 -8.68 -9.84 -21.09
N LEU A 50 -7.46 -9.52 -21.54
CA LEU A 50 -6.85 -10.01 -22.77
C LEU A 50 -5.75 -11.06 -22.52
N GLY A 51 -5.58 -11.50 -21.27
CA GLY A 51 -4.56 -12.48 -20.87
C GLY A 51 -3.15 -11.92 -20.74
N ARG A 52 -2.99 -10.59 -20.64
CA ARG A 52 -1.70 -9.93 -20.43
C ARG A 52 -1.47 -9.68 -18.96
N TYR A 53 -0.24 -9.89 -18.50
CA TYR A 53 0.16 -9.58 -17.13
C TYR A 53 0.61 -8.12 -17.02
N ILE A 54 -0.01 -7.38 -16.10
CA ILE A 54 0.36 -6.01 -15.74
C ILE A 54 1.00 -6.03 -14.36
N GLN A 55 2.14 -5.38 -14.24
CA GLN A 55 2.87 -5.22 -12.98
C GLN A 55 2.63 -3.83 -12.41
N TYR A 56 2.33 -3.76 -11.12
CA TYR A 56 2.15 -2.52 -10.38
C TYR A 56 3.10 -2.49 -9.19
N ASP A 57 3.88 -1.41 -9.05
CA ASP A 57 4.60 -1.13 -7.81
C ASP A 57 3.59 -0.65 -6.74
N VAL A 58 3.62 -1.29 -5.57
CA VAL A 58 2.78 -0.97 -4.42
C VAL A 58 2.90 0.51 -4.04
N TYR A 59 4.04 1.15 -4.27
CA TYR A 59 4.36 2.50 -3.78
C TYR A 59 4.32 3.60 -4.85
N ASP A 60 4.01 3.27 -6.10
CA ASP A 60 4.09 4.20 -7.24
C ASP A 60 3.14 5.41 -7.09
N CYS A 61 2.01 5.22 -6.39
CA CYS A 61 0.92 6.19 -6.31
C CYS A 61 0.74 6.85 -4.93
N TYR A 62 1.62 6.59 -3.96
CA TYR A 62 1.45 7.16 -2.63
C TYR A 62 2.34 8.38 -2.36
N THR A 63 1.83 9.26 -1.50
CA THR A 63 2.53 10.45 -0.98
C THR A 63 3.92 10.10 -0.44
N ALA A 64 4.84 11.07 -0.41
CA ALA A 64 6.21 10.91 0.10
C ALA A 64 6.29 10.14 1.44
N LEU A 65 5.30 10.29 2.32
CA LEU A 65 5.19 9.60 3.61
C LEU A 65 5.17 8.05 3.49
N ILE A 66 4.51 7.51 2.46
CA ILE A 66 4.41 6.06 2.22
C ILE A 66 5.66 5.56 1.47
N LYS A 67 6.29 6.38 0.63
CA LYS A 67 7.63 6.05 0.09
C LYS A 67 8.66 5.93 1.19
N VAL A 68 8.57 6.81 2.20
CA VAL A 68 9.39 6.75 3.41
C VAL A 68 9.14 5.45 4.18
N SER A 69 7.93 4.86 4.15
CA SER A 69 7.67 3.57 4.80
C SER A 69 8.49 2.38 4.27
N LYS A 70 8.97 2.42 3.00
CA LYS A 70 9.92 1.42 2.46
C LYS A 70 11.19 1.31 3.32
N LEU A 71 11.58 2.41 3.98
CA LEU A 71 12.81 2.51 4.77
C LEU A 71 12.71 1.88 6.17
N TYR A 72 11.51 1.53 6.64
CA TYR A 72 11.28 1.11 8.03
C TYR A 72 11.07 -0.40 8.21
N SER A 73 11.15 -1.19 7.13
CA SER A 73 10.97 -2.65 7.16
C SER A 73 9.74 -3.09 7.98
N ASN A 74 8.64 -2.34 7.89
CA ASN A 74 7.43 -2.61 8.65
C ASN A 74 6.46 -3.46 7.81
N ALA A 75 6.47 -4.78 8.05
CA ALA A 75 5.68 -5.74 7.29
C ALA A 75 4.16 -5.50 7.36
N GLU A 76 3.66 -4.97 8.48
CA GLU A 76 2.24 -4.68 8.63
C GLU A 76 1.83 -3.42 7.84
N LEU A 77 2.64 -2.37 7.87
CA LEU A 77 2.43 -1.18 7.05
C LEU A 77 2.52 -1.50 5.56
N HIS A 78 3.46 -2.36 5.17
CA HIS A 78 3.56 -2.86 3.80
C HIS A 78 2.28 -3.59 3.34
N LYS A 79 1.72 -4.48 4.18
CA LYS A 79 0.44 -5.14 3.89
C LYS A 79 -0.70 -4.14 3.70
N ILE A 80 -0.74 -3.08 4.51
CA ILE A 80 -1.74 -2.02 4.38
C ILE A 80 -1.59 -1.29 3.03
N CYS A 81 -0.36 -0.89 2.67
CA CYS A 81 -0.08 -0.23 1.39
C CYS A 81 -0.43 -1.12 0.19
N LYS A 82 -0.08 -2.40 0.24
CA LYS A 82 -0.41 -3.39 -0.80
C LYS A 82 -1.92 -3.51 -0.96
N ARG A 83 -2.65 -3.63 0.15
CA ARG A 83 -4.12 -3.72 0.13
C ARG A 83 -4.78 -2.46 -0.44
N LEU A 84 -4.32 -1.28 -0.05
CA LEU A 84 -4.82 -0.02 -0.59
C LEU A 84 -4.54 0.07 -2.11
N LYS A 85 -3.41 -0.46 -2.60
CA LYS A 85 -3.06 -0.43 -4.03
C LYS A 85 -3.96 -1.38 -4.83
N GLU A 86 -4.25 -2.57 -4.30
CA GLU A 86 -5.23 -3.48 -4.89
C GLU A 86 -6.61 -2.84 -5.03
N ILE A 87 -7.04 -2.07 -4.03
CA ILE A 87 -8.31 -1.34 -4.07
C ILE A 87 -8.29 -0.27 -5.18
N SER A 88 -7.19 0.50 -5.29
CA SER A 88 -7.02 1.50 -6.36
C SER A 88 -7.09 0.87 -7.74
N ILE A 89 -6.33 -0.21 -7.98
CA ILE A 89 -6.29 -0.89 -9.28
C ILE A 89 -7.68 -1.42 -9.64
N LYS A 90 -8.39 -2.05 -8.68
CA LYS A 90 -9.75 -2.53 -8.91
C LYS A 90 -10.72 -1.39 -9.23
N ALA A 91 -10.58 -0.24 -8.59
CA ALA A 91 -11.42 0.92 -8.90
C ALA A 91 -11.14 1.47 -10.31
N GLU A 92 -9.87 1.48 -10.74
CA GLU A 92 -9.47 1.87 -12.09
C GLU A 92 -10.00 0.90 -13.15
N MET A 93 -9.97 -0.41 -12.91
CA MET A 93 -10.47 -1.42 -13.86
C MET A 93 -12.00 -1.46 -14.03
N ILE A 94 -12.75 -0.93 -13.06
CA ILE A 94 -14.23 -0.85 -13.11
C ILE A 94 -14.71 0.35 -13.95
N HIS A 95 -13.83 1.33 -14.18
CA HIS A 95 -14.08 2.53 -14.99
C HIS A 95 -13.51 2.42 -16.41
#